data_AF-A0A4Y9T3Y5-F1
#
_entry.id   AF-A0A4Y9T3Y5-F1
#
_cell.length_a   1.000
_cell.length_b   1.000
_cell.length_c   1.000
_cell.angle_alpha   90.00
_cell.angle_beta   90.00
_cell.angle_gamma   90.00
#
_symmetry.space_group_name_H-M   'P 1'
#
loop_
_entity.id
_entity.type
_entity.pdbx_description
1 polymer ?
#
loop_
_entity_poly.entity_id
_entity_poly.type
_entity_poly.pdbx_seq_one_letter_code
_entity_poly.pdbx_strand_id
1 'polypeptide(L)'
;KDLTLQGGRLHAMSQPNSSGMRDGFSTFYAGAVDAPWIAYLGGDYTVNEHVGVSLYTSQFKDVWNQYYAGTTLSYPLSDSVSLIGGFNYYRAVDEGKKLLGSFDNNIWSGKTGVKFGAHTVTVGYQRNNGNDDFD
;
A
#
# COMPACT_ATOMS: atom_id res chain seq x y z
N LYS A 1 16.47 15.81 -8.14
CA LYS A 1 15.55 15.08 -9.06
C LYS A 1 14.79 14.15 -8.14
N ASP A 2 13.64 14.60 -7.67
CA ASP A 2 13.08 14.14 -6.38
C ASP A 2 11.74 13.43 -6.56
N LEU A 3 11.33 13.18 -7.82
CA LEU A 3 10.11 12.48 -8.18
C LEU A 3 10.44 11.22 -8.98
N THR A 4 9.87 10.10 -8.55
CA THR A 4 9.84 8.83 -9.29
C THR A 4 8.40 8.49 -9.62
N LEU A 5 8.14 8.08 -10.86
CA LEU A 5 6.81 7.63 -11.31
C LEU A 5 6.91 6.20 -11.83
N GLN A 6 5.87 5.42 -11.57
CA GLN A 6 5.75 4.05 -12.08
C GLN A 6 4.29 3.70 -12.38
N GLY A 7 4.10 2.85 -13.37
CA GLY A 7 2.81 2.26 -13.67
C GLY A 7 2.98 0.98 -14.45
N GLY A 8 1.98 0.11 -14.34
CA GLY A 8 2.02 -1.20 -14.96
C GLY A 8 0.62 -1.78 -15.08
N ARG A 9 0.46 -2.71 -16.03
CA ARG A 9 -0.74 -3.51 -16.20
C ARG A 9 -0.33 -4.96 -16.34
N LEU A 10 -0.91 -5.81 -15.49
CA LEU A 10 -0.65 -7.23 -15.43
C LEU A 10 -1.91 -7.99 -15.84
N HIS A 11 -1.72 -9.14 -16.46
CA HIS A 11 -2.79 -9.99 -16.98
C HIS A 11 -2.78 -11.42 -16.39
N ALA A 12 -1.79 -11.72 -15.55
CA ALA A 12 -1.65 -13.00 -14.88
C ALA A 12 -0.76 -12.86 -13.64
N MET A 13 -0.81 -13.86 -12.77
CA MET A 13 0.02 -13.99 -11.58
C MET A 13 0.67 -15.39 -11.53
N SER A 14 1.71 -15.55 -10.72
CA SER A 14 2.23 -16.87 -10.30
C SER A 14 2.30 -16.83 -8.77
N GLN A 15 1.59 -17.74 -8.10
CA GLN A 15 1.70 -17.84 -6.64
C GLN A 15 3.03 -18.50 -6.25
N PRO A 16 3.60 -18.23 -5.06
CA PRO A 16 4.87 -18.83 -4.64
C PRO A 16 4.89 -20.37 -4.59
N ASN A 17 3.71 -21.00 -4.48
CA ASN A 17 3.51 -22.44 -4.50
C ASN A 17 3.15 -22.99 -5.90
N SER A 18 3.19 -22.16 -6.95
CA SER A 18 2.91 -22.54 -8.34
C SER A 18 4.16 -22.40 -9.20
N SER A 19 4.31 -23.32 -10.15
CA SER A 19 5.27 -23.22 -11.25
C SER A 19 4.67 -22.64 -12.53
N GLY A 20 3.37 -22.31 -12.53
CA GLY A 20 2.65 -21.74 -13.66
C GLY A 20 2.88 -20.24 -13.78
N MET A 21 3.33 -19.76 -14.95
CA MET A 21 3.59 -18.33 -15.17
C MET A 21 2.36 -17.52 -15.58
N ARG A 22 1.19 -18.16 -15.73
CA ARG A 22 -0.03 -17.57 -16.31
C ARG A 22 -1.28 -17.94 -15.50
N ASP A 23 -1.14 -18.04 -14.20
CA ASP A 23 -2.27 -18.36 -13.33
C ASP A 23 -3.21 -17.14 -13.22
N GLY A 24 -4.45 -17.42 -12.86
CA GLY A 24 -5.43 -16.39 -12.53
C GLY A 24 -5.00 -15.61 -11.29
N PHE A 25 -5.60 -14.44 -11.10
CA PHE A 25 -5.35 -13.67 -9.89
C PHE A 25 -5.98 -14.36 -8.67
N SER A 26 -5.41 -14.09 -7.50
CA SER A 26 -5.95 -14.53 -6.22
C SER A 26 -5.71 -13.43 -5.21
N THR A 27 -6.71 -13.12 -4.40
CA THR A 27 -6.59 -12.20 -3.26
C THR A 27 -6.38 -12.99 -1.97
N PHE A 28 -5.85 -12.34 -0.94
CA PHE A 28 -5.59 -13.02 0.34
C PHE A 28 -6.88 -13.29 1.13
N TYR A 29 -7.91 -12.47 0.92
CA TYR A 29 -9.16 -12.56 1.68
C TYR A 29 -10.25 -13.40 1.00
N ALA A 30 -10.20 -13.57 -0.34
CA ALA A 30 -11.25 -14.27 -1.08
C ALA A 30 -10.76 -15.40 -2.00
N GLY A 31 -9.44 -15.62 -2.10
CA GLY A 31 -8.88 -16.67 -2.94
C GLY A 31 -8.91 -16.30 -4.42
N ALA A 32 -9.10 -17.29 -5.30
CA ALA A 32 -9.02 -17.12 -6.75
C ALA A 32 -10.10 -16.17 -7.29
N VAL A 33 -9.71 -15.27 -8.19
CA VAL A 33 -10.57 -14.25 -8.80
C VAL A 33 -10.43 -14.26 -10.31
N ASP A 34 -11.56 -14.41 -11.00
CA ASP A 34 -11.63 -14.40 -12.47
C ASP A 34 -11.64 -12.97 -13.03
N ALA A 35 -10.59 -12.21 -12.71
CA ALA A 35 -10.39 -10.86 -13.18
C ALA A 35 -9.40 -10.83 -14.37
N PRO A 36 -9.68 -10.07 -15.43
CA PRO A 36 -8.87 -10.12 -16.66
C PRO A 36 -7.56 -9.35 -16.58
N TRP A 37 -7.41 -8.43 -15.63
CA TRP A 37 -6.19 -7.64 -15.41
C TRP A 37 -6.23 -6.87 -14.09
N ILE A 38 -5.06 -6.48 -13.62
CA ILE A 38 -4.85 -5.44 -12.61
C ILE A 38 -3.90 -4.38 -13.19
N ALA A 39 -4.18 -3.11 -12.94
CA ALA A 39 -3.29 -2.01 -13.32
C ALA A 39 -3.02 -1.11 -12.12
N TYR A 40 -1.86 -0.49 -12.10
CA TYR A 40 -1.50 0.51 -11.09
C TYR A 40 -0.75 1.67 -11.72
N LEU A 41 -0.84 2.82 -11.06
CA LEU A 41 -0.10 4.04 -11.37
C LEU A 41 0.21 4.75 -10.05
N GLY A 42 1.41 5.27 -9.92
CA GLY A 42 1.77 6.07 -8.76
C GLY A 42 3.17 6.63 -8.84
N GLY A 43 3.61 7.16 -7.71
CA GLY A 43 4.94 7.71 -7.58
C GLY A 43 5.30 8.12 -6.17
N ASP A 44 6.58 8.38 -6.03
CA ASP A 44 7.24 8.76 -4.79
C ASP A 44 7.92 10.12 -4.99
N TYR A 45 7.66 11.02 -4.06
CA TYR A 45 8.21 12.36 -4.06
C TYR A 45 8.95 12.64 -2.76
N THR A 46 10.23 12.98 -2.87
CA THR A 46 11.04 13.47 -1.76
C THR A 46 10.81 14.97 -1.64
N VAL A 47 10.06 15.38 -0.61
CA VAL A 47 9.71 16.79 -0.37
C VAL A 47 10.94 17.57 0.09
N ASN A 48 11.77 16.95 0.94
CA ASN A 48 13.07 17.44 1.41
C ASN A 48 13.88 16.26 1.98
N GLU A 49 15.06 16.49 2.56
CA GLU A 49 15.88 15.42 3.14
C GLU A 49 15.23 14.63 4.30
N HIS A 50 14.10 15.11 4.85
CA HIS A 50 13.42 14.52 6.00
C HIS A 50 12.05 13.90 5.69
N VAL A 51 11.43 14.27 4.58
CA VAL A 51 10.02 13.94 4.29
C VAL A 51 9.87 13.36 2.89
N GLY A 52 9.32 12.16 2.82
CA GLY A 52 8.88 11.52 1.58
C GLY A 52 7.36 11.33 1.57
N VAL A 53 6.77 11.43 0.38
CA VAL A 53 5.34 11.20 0.13
C VAL A 53 5.19 10.20 -1.01
N SER A 54 4.26 9.26 -0.85
CA SER A 54 3.94 8.23 -1.84
C SER A 54 2.46 8.30 -2.16
N LEU A 55 2.11 8.30 -3.45
CA LEU A 55 0.71 8.23 -3.90
C LEU A 55 0.57 7.19 -4.99
N TYR A 56 -0.37 6.26 -4.79
CA TYR A 56 -0.62 5.17 -5.70
C TYR A 56 -2.12 4.94 -5.87
N THR A 57 -2.50 4.51 -7.06
CA THR A 57 -3.85 4.03 -7.36
C THR A 57 -3.74 2.74 -8.17
N SER A 58 -4.68 1.84 -7.97
CA SER A 58 -4.79 0.60 -8.71
C SER A 58 -6.25 0.25 -8.99
N GLN A 59 -6.44 -0.45 -10.10
CA GLN A 59 -7.72 -1.02 -10.48
C GLN A 59 -7.52 -2.50 -10.73
N PHE A 60 -8.21 -3.31 -9.94
CA PHE A 60 -8.32 -4.73 -10.15
C PHE A 60 -9.67 -5.01 -10.83
N LYS A 61 -9.64 -5.32 -12.12
CA LYS A 61 -10.83 -5.20 -12.98
C LYS A 61 -11.95 -6.12 -12.52
N ASP A 62 -13.15 -5.54 -12.42
CA ASP A 62 -14.38 -6.17 -11.94
C ASP A 62 -14.34 -6.56 -10.45
N VAL A 63 -13.34 -6.07 -9.71
CA VAL A 63 -13.14 -6.38 -8.28
C VAL A 63 -13.18 -5.10 -7.44
N TRP A 64 -12.15 -4.26 -7.52
CA TRP A 64 -12.05 -3.02 -6.74
C TRP A 64 -11.15 -1.97 -7.40
N ASN A 65 -11.31 -0.72 -6.96
CA ASN A 65 -10.32 0.35 -7.07
C ASN A 65 -9.68 0.59 -5.70
N GLN A 66 -8.36 0.71 -5.64
CA GLN A 66 -7.62 0.97 -4.41
C GLN A 66 -6.77 2.23 -4.56
N TYR A 67 -6.77 3.04 -3.51
CA TYR A 67 -6.01 4.28 -3.41
C TYR A 67 -5.13 4.22 -2.18
N TYR A 68 -3.88 4.59 -2.36
CA TYR A 68 -2.88 4.62 -1.30
C TYR A 68 -2.22 5.99 -1.21
N ALA A 69 -2.12 6.47 0.02
CA ALA A 69 -1.34 7.65 0.37
C ALA A 69 -0.42 7.31 1.55
N GLY A 70 0.87 7.59 1.41
CA GLY A 70 1.88 7.30 2.40
C GLY A 70 2.79 8.49 2.67
N THR A 71 3.29 8.59 3.90
CA THR A 71 4.36 9.52 4.27
C THR A 71 5.46 8.81 5.04
N THR A 72 6.69 9.28 4.84
CA THR A 72 7.86 8.87 5.61
C THR A 72 8.52 10.11 6.20
N LEU A 73 8.90 10.03 7.47
CA LEU A 73 9.51 11.12 8.24
C LEU A 73 10.79 10.62 8.90
N SER A 74 11.88 11.36 8.73
CA SER A 74 13.15 11.15 9.41
C SER A 74 13.84 12.47 9.69
N TYR A 75 13.78 12.93 10.94
CA TYR A 75 14.31 14.23 11.35
C TYR A 75 15.42 14.06 12.39
N PRO A 76 16.69 14.42 12.09
CA PRO A 76 17.77 14.36 13.05
C PRO A 76 17.62 15.49 14.09
N LEU A 77 17.62 15.13 15.38
CA LEU A 77 17.69 16.09 16.48
C LEU A 77 19.14 16.38 16.88
N SER A 78 20.04 15.42 16.64
CA SER A 78 21.49 15.52 16.84
C SER A 78 22.20 14.45 15.99
N ASP A 79 23.53 14.40 16.07
CA ASP A 79 24.35 13.38 15.38
C ASP A 79 24.02 11.93 15.82
N SER A 80 23.44 11.77 17.02
CA SER A 80 23.18 10.45 17.61
C SER A 80 21.69 10.15 17.78
N VAL A 81 20.79 11.13 17.61
CA VAL A 81 19.35 11.00 17.85
C VAL A 81 18.54 11.49 16.65
N SER A 82 17.55 10.70 16.22
CA SER A 82 16.61 11.09 15.17
C SER A 82 15.19 10.68 15.50
N LEU A 83 14.23 11.54 15.17
CA LEU A 83 12.81 11.21 15.16
C LEU A 83 12.48 10.53 13.83
N ILE A 84 11.72 9.44 13.90
CA ILE A 84 11.20 8.75 12.73
C ILE A 84 9.69 8.66 12.82
N GLY A 85 9.04 8.62 11.66
CA GLY A 85 7.61 8.41 11.63
C GLY A 85 7.09 8.12 10.24
N GLY A 86 5.79 7.93 10.16
CA GLY A 86 5.10 7.77 8.89
C GLY A 86 3.64 7.50 9.11
N PHE A 87 2.87 7.73 8.06
CA PHE A 87 1.45 7.48 8.01
C PHE A 87 1.12 6.79 6.70
N ASN A 88 0.21 5.81 6.75
CA ASN A 88 -0.30 5.12 5.59
C ASN A 88 -1.82 5.15 5.62
N TYR A 89 -2.42 5.38 4.47
CA TYR A 89 -3.85 5.33 4.26
C TYR A 89 -4.15 4.54 3.00
N TYR A 90 -5.10 3.61 3.12
CA TYR A 90 -5.63 2.79 2.06
C TYR A 90 -7.14 2.99 2.01
N ARG A 91 -7.67 3.21 0.81
CA ARG A 91 -9.11 3.14 0.51
C ARG A 91 -9.30 2.12 -0.59
N ALA A 92 -10.13 1.12 -0.37
CA ALA A 92 -10.53 0.18 -1.40
C ALA A 92 -12.06 0.20 -1.54
N VAL A 93 -12.54 0.35 -2.77
CA VAL A 93 -13.96 0.43 -3.09
C VAL A 93 -14.25 -0.51 -4.26
N ASP A 94 -15.35 -1.24 -4.20
CA ASP A 94 -15.73 -2.18 -5.25
C ASP A 94 -15.84 -1.51 -6.64
N GLU A 95 -15.58 -2.30 -7.68
CA GLU A 95 -15.62 -1.84 -9.07
C GLU A 95 -16.28 -2.87 -10.00
N GLY A 96 -16.97 -2.37 -11.03
CA GLY A 96 -17.48 -3.19 -12.12
C GLY A 96 -18.47 -4.25 -11.65
N LYS A 97 -18.20 -5.51 -11.97
CA LYS A 97 -19.07 -6.64 -11.61
C LYS A 97 -19.06 -7.00 -10.12
N LYS A 98 -18.16 -6.42 -9.32
CA LYS A 98 -18.04 -6.70 -7.88
C LYS A 98 -17.88 -8.20 -7.61
N LEU A 99 -16.89 -8.83 -8.27
CA LEU A 99 -16.68 -10.28 -8.21
C LEU A 99 -16.46 -10.80 -6.77
N LEU A 100 -16.07 -9.92 -5.85
CA LEU A 100 -15.87 -10.22 -4.43
C LEU A 100 -16.92 -9.57 -3.51
N GLY A 101 -18.06 -9.14 -4.05
CA GLY A 101 -19.14 -8.50 -3.31
C GLY A 101 -18.97 -6.99 -3.15
N SER A 102 -19.81 -6.39 -2.31
CA SER A 102 -19.65 -4.97 -1.94
C SER A 102 -18.34 -4.83 -1.17
N PHE A 103 -17.58 -3.79 -1.47
CA PHE A 103 -16.32 -3.51 -0.81
C PHE A 103 -16.26 -2.01 -0.58
N ASP A 104 -16.23 -1.58 0.67
CA ASP A 104 -15.91 -0.20 1.04
C ASP A 104 -15.13 -0.21 2.34
N ASN A 105 -13.81 -0.20 2.19
CA ASN A 105 -12.92 -0.27 3.32
C ASN A 105 -11.91 0.88 3.29
N ASN A 106 -11.66 1.45 4.48
CA ASN A 106 -10.53 2.32 4.69
C ASN A 106 -9.68 1.82 5.86
N ILE A 107 -8.38 1.74 5.62
CA ILE A 107 -7.40 1.35 6.62
C ILE A 107 -6.37 2.43 6.73
N TRP A 108 -6.04 2.81 7.95
CA TRP A 108 -4.95 3.72 8.18
C TRP A 108 -4.07 3.23 9.32
N SER A 109 -2.79 3.54 9.18
CA SER A 109 -1.80 3.28 10.21
C SER A 109 -0.86 4.46 10.35
N GLY A 110 -0.42 4.70 11.58
CA GLY A 110 0.59 5.69 11.89
C GLY A 110 1.65 5.07 12.78
N LYS A 111 2.90 5.47 12.58
CA LYS A 111 4.00 5.14 13.48
C LYS A 111 4.83 6.37 13.79
N THR A 112 5.37 6.41 14.99
CA THR A 112 6.38 7.38 15.43
C THR A 112 7.41 6.68 16.29
N GLY A 113 8.63 7.20 16.33
CA GLY A 113 9.69 6.61 17.11
C GLY A 113 10.93 7.48 17.20
N VAL A 114 11.87 7.00 18.00
CA VAL A 114 13.18 7.62 18.23
C VAL A 114 14.26 6.59 17.94
N LYS A 115 15.21 6.98 17.10
CA LYS A 115 16.45 6.26 16.89
C LYS A 115 17.54 6.92 17.72
N PHE A 116 18.33 6.14 18.45
CA PHE A 116 19.47 6.62 19.23
C PHE A 116 20.62 5.61 19.15
N GLY A 117 21.74 6.02 18.55
CA GLY A 117 22.86 5.11 18.25
C GLY A 117 22.41 3.88 17.44
N ALA A 118 22.63 2.68 17.99
CA ALA A 118 22.24 1.40 17.38
C ALA A 118 20.81 0.94 17.72
N HIS A 119 20.06 1.72 18.51
CA HIS A 119 18.72 1.35 18.98
C HIS A 119 17.63 2.18 18.31
N THR A 120 16.46 1.58 18.18
CA THR A 120 15.25 2.24 17.69
C THR A 120 14.07 1.79 18.53
N VAL A 121 13.30 2.74 19.05
CA VAL A 121 12.04 2.47 19.77
C VAL A 121 10.91 3.12 18.98
N THR A 122 9.85 2.35 18.69
CA THR A 122 8.69 2.82 17.92
C THR A 122 7.39 2.47 18.60
N VAL A 123 6.39 3.33 18.39
CA VAL A 123 4.98 3.06 18.68
C VAL A 123 4.21 3.16 17.38
N GLY A 124 3.37 2.17 17.13
CA GLY A 124 2.50 2.11 15.95
C GLY A 124 1.06 1.92 16.36
N TYR A 125 0.15 2.51 15.59
CA TYR A 125 -1.29 2.30 15.72
C TYR A 125 -1.89 2.10 14.33
N GLN A 126 -2.81 1.14 14.21
CA GLN A 126 -3.54 0.86 12.99
C GLN A 126 -5.03 0.71 13.31
N ARG A 127 -5.87 1.21 12.41
CA ARG A 127 -7.31 1.04 12.48
C ARG A 127 -7.86 0.65 11.13
N ASN A 128 -8.68 -0.40 11.14
CA ASN A 128 -9.52 -0.81 10.02
C ASN A 128 -10.93 -0.22 10.23
N ASN A 129 -11.49 0.38 9.20
CA ASN A 129 -12.78 1.05 9.21
C ASN A 129 -13.54 0.64 7.94
N GLY A 130 -14.30 -0.45 8.08
CA GLY A 130 -15.12 -1.03 7.02
C GLY A 130 -15.79 -2.31 7.56
N ASN A 131 -16.69 -2.88 6.77
CA ASN A 131 -17.31 -4.17 7.08
C ASN A 131 -16.52 -5.36 6.51
N ASP A 132 -15.39 -5.08 5.85
CA ASP A 132 -14.59 -6.05 5.10
C ASP A 132 -13.12 -6.03 5.57
N ASP A 133 -12.42 -7.14 5.36
CA ASP A 133 -11.00 -7.30 5.69
C ASP A 133 -10.07 -6.53 4.71
N PHE A 134 -8.77 -6.48 4.99
CA PHE A 134 -7.76 -5.84 4.11
C PHE A 134 -7.31 -6.76 2.97
N ASP A 135 -7.04 -6.20 1.79
CA ASP A 135 -6.29 -6.80 0.67
C ASP A 135 -5.10 -5.93 0.25
#